data_AF-A0A525HN52-F1
#
_entry.id   AF-A0A525HN52-F1
#
_cell.length_a   1.000
_cell.length_b   1.000
_cell.length_c   1.000
_cell.angle_alpha   90.00
_cell.angle_beta   90.00
_cell.angle_gamma   90.00
#
_symmetry.space_group_name_H-M   'P 1'
#
loop_
_entity.id
_entity.type
_entity.pdbx_description
1 polymer ?
#
loop_
_entity_poly.entity_id
_entity_poly.type
_entity_poly.pdbx_seq_one_letter_code
_entity_poly.pdbx_strand_id
1 'polypeptide(L)'
;MEMRRLSDPPAESGLFPASGPGMLAMPTPSPDMAGPALRTARERMGMTLQDVAAETRIAVRHLTALEEARFDGFAAPVYVMGFARNYARAVGVSRDWISDCLRDEVEAQFGQRHRFDLGWSAEGTAQSPRGWR
;
A
#
# COMPACT_ATOMS: atom_id res chain seq x y z
N MET A 1 44.27 9.14 26.34
CA MET A 1 44.22 8.42 25.05
C MET A 1 42.78 8.08 24.78
N GLU A 2 42.12 8.96 24.05
CA GLU A 2 40.75 8.81 23.56
C GLU A 2 40.76 7.82 22.39
N MET A 3 40.05 6.71 22.47
CA MET A 3 39.83 5.83 21.34
C MET A 3 38.34 5.65 21.09
N ARG A 4 37.86 6.54 20.21
CA ARG A 4 36.81 6.34 19.21
C ARG A 4 35.47 5.79 19.71
N ARG A 5 34.55 6.75 19.86
CA ARG A 5 33.12 6.60 19.56
C ARG A 5 32.93 5.66 18.36
N LEU A 6 32.43 4.46 18.60
CA LEU A 6 31.58 3.82 17.61
C LEU A 6 30.26 4.58 17.71
N SER A 7 29.96 5.35 16.67
CA SER A 7 28.68 6.02 16.54
C SER A 7 27.62 4.93 16.51
N ASP A 8 26.84 4.79 17.59
CA ASP A 8 25.52 4.21 17.46
C ASP A 8 24.80 4.98 16.33
N PRO A 9 24.17 4.31 15.36
CA PRO A 9 23.26 5.00 14.46
C PRO A 9 22.15 5.61 15.34
N PRO A 10 21.69 6.84 15.07
CA PRO A 10 20.56 7.37 15.79
C PRO A 10 19.40 6.40 15.57
N ALA A 11 18.89 5.86 16.66
CA ALA A 11 17.62 5.18 16.66
C ALA A 11 16.60 6.20 16.16
N GLU A 12 16.17 6.09 14.90
CA GLU A 12 14.89 6.64 14.43
C GLU A 12 13.75 5.81 15.04
N SER A 13 13.81 5.70 16.36
CA SER A 13 12.82 5.12 17.26
C SER A 13 11.71 6.13 17.37
N GLY A 14 10.70 5.97 16.52
CA GLY A 14 9.40 6.53 16.83
C GLY A 14 8.56 6.92 15.63
N LEU A 15 8.34 6.03 14.65
CA LEU A 15 7.27 6.34 13.70
C LEU A 15 5.87 6.10 14.28
N PHE A 16 5.59 5.08 15.11
CA PHE A 16 4.26 4.96 15.78
C PHE A 16 4.32 4.19 17.11
N PRO A 17 3.80 4.70 18.23
CA PRO A 17 3.54 3.90 19.42
C PRO A 17 2.16 3.23 19.38
N ALA A 18 2.11 2.04 20.01
CA ALA A 18 0.87 1.34 20.30
C ALA A 18 -0.02 2.18 21.24
N SER A 19 -1.30 2.24 20.88
CA SER A 19 -2.43 2.98 21.46
C SER A 19 -2.33 3.42 22.95
N GLY A 20 -2.34 4.74 23.15
CA GLY A 20 -2.77 5.47 24.35
C GLY A 20 -3.41 6.82 23.92
N PRO A 21 -4.23 7.50 24.75
CA PRO A 21 -5.03 8.65 24.34
C PRO A 21 -4.15 9.89 24.17
N GLY A 22 -3.61 10.00 22.96
CA GLY A 22 -2.75 11.08 22.50
C GLY A 22 -2.42 10.73 21.06
N MET A 23 -3.28 11.18 20.15
CA MET A 23 -3.18 11.00 18.70
C MET A 23 -1.84 11.56 18.22
N LEU A 24 -0.78 10.75 18.31
CA LEU A 24 0.48 11.05 17.64
C LEU A 24 0.16 11.10 16.16
N ALA A 25 0.26 12.31 15.61
CA ALA A 25 -0.06 12.60 14.24
C ALA A 25 0.57 11.53 13.37
N MET A 26 -0.25 10.77 12.66
CA MET A 26 0.22 10.04 11.50
C MET A 26 1.04 11.06 10.68
N PRO A 27 2.28 10.75 10.26
CA PRO A 27 3.06 11.66 9.43
C PRO A 27 2.19 12.06 8.25
N THR A 28 2.30 13.30 7.77
CA THR A 28 1.54 13.74 6.61
C THR A 28 1.68 12.72 5.49
N PRO A 29 0.59 12.14 4.96
CA PRO A 29 0.70 11.11 3.94
C PRO A 29 1.47 11.68 2.74
N SER A 30 2.41 10.89 2.23
CA SER A 30 3.23 11.23 1.08
C SER A 30 3.41 10.00 0.21
N PRO A 31 3.73 10.18 -1.08
CA PRO A 31 4.17 9.09 -1.92
C PRO A 31 5.35 8.34 -1.28
N ASP A 32 5.45 7.05 -1.59
CA ASP A 32 6.47 6.09 -1.17
C ASP A 32 6.41 5.62 0.29
N MET A 33 5.51 6.18 1.11
CA MET A 33 5.38 5.77 2.52
C MET A 33 4.50 4.54 2.73
N ALA A 34 3.67 4.16 1.76
CA ALA A 34 2.70 3.08 1.95
C ALA A 34 3.36 1.71 2.21
N GLY A 35 4.28 1.31 1.34
CA GLY A 35 5.01 0.03 1.46
C GLY A 35 5.82 -0.10 2.75
N PRO A 36 6.72 0.86 3.06
CA PRO A 36 7.50 0.85 4.30
C PRO A 36 6.65 0.87 5.57
N ALA A 37 5.54 1.60 5.59
CA ALA A 37 4.64 1.64 6.75
C ALA A 37 3.98 0.28 6.99
N LEU A 38 3.48 -0.39 5.95
CA LEU A 38 2.89 -1.72 6.06
C LEU A 38 3.92 -2.75 6.53
N ARG A 39 5.13 -2.76 5.95
CA ARG A 39 6.23 -3.65 6.36
C ARG A 39 6.59 -3.45 7.82
N THR A 40 6.83 -2.20 8.22
CA THR A 40 7.24 -1.84 9.58
C THR A 40 6.17 -2.25 10.60
N ALA A 41 4.89 -2.02 10.29
CA ALA A 41 3.79 -2.41 11.16
C ALA A 41 3.69 -3.94 11.31
N ARG A 42 3.80 -4.69 10.21
CA ARG A 42 3.82 -6.15 10.21
C ARG A 42 4.96 -6.69 11.08
N GLU A 43 6.17 -6.18 10.88
CA GLU A 43 7.36 -6.63 11.61
C GLU A 43 7.27 -6.34 13.11
N ARG A 44 6.69 -5.20 13.50
CA ARG A 44 6.43 -4.86 14.91
C ARG A 44 5.41 -5.77 15.58
N MET A 45 4.46 -6.30 14.81
CA MET A 45 3.53 -7.31 15.29
C MET A 45 4.14 -8.73 15.30
N GLY A 46 5.38 -8.89 14.83
CA GLY A 46 6.02 -10.20 14.72
C GLY A 46 5.40 -11.11 13.67
N MET A 47 4.63 -10.56 12.72
CA MET A 47 3.94 -11.34 11.69
C MET A 47 4.83 -11.58 10.47
N THR A 48 4.75 -12.78 9.92
CA THR A 48 5.26 -13.08 8.58
C THR A 48 4.26 -12.63 7.50
N LEU A 49 4.70 -12.56 6.24
CA LEU A 49 3.77 -12.32 5.13
C LEU A 49 2.72 -13.44 5.01
N GLN A 50 3.07 -14.66 5.40
CA GLN A 50 2.19 -15.82 5.42
C GLN A 50 1.08 -15.66 6.47
N ASP A 51 1.41 -15.11 7.65
CA ASP A 51 0.42 -14.84 8.71
C ASP A 51 -0.59 -13.80 8.24
N VAL A 52 -0.11 -12.70 7.67
CA VAL A 52 -0.98 -11.67 7.07
C VAL A 52 -1.82 -12.24 5.94
N ALA A 53 -1.25 -13.10 5.09
CA ALA A 53 -1.99 -13.75 4.00
C ALA A 53 -3.11 -14.65 4.54
N ALA A 54 -2.86 -15.40 5.62
CA ALA A 54 -3.85 -16.24 6.26
C ALA A 54 -5.01 -15.41 6.86
N GLU A 55 -4.69 -14.27 7.49
CA GLU A 55 -5.68 -13.37 8.09
C GLU A 55 -6.51 -12.62 7.04
N THR A 56 -5.85 -12.05 6.03
CA THR A 56 -6.48 -11.15 5.05
C THR A 56 -7.06 -11.88 3.83
N ARG A 57 -6.67 -13.15 3.63
CA ARG A 57 -6.88 -13.93 2.39
C ARG A 57 -6.28 -13.30 1.13
N ILE A 58 -5.28 -12.44 1.29
CA ILE A 58 -4.52 -11.87 0.18
C ILE A 58 -3.32 -12.75 -0.08
N ALA A 59 -3.09 -13.14 -1.34
CA ALA A 59 -1.93 -13.95 -1.69
C ALA A 59 -0.62 -13.22 -1.35
N VAL A 60 0.36 -13.95 -0.81
CA VAL A 60 1.68 -13.42 -0.39
C VAL A 60 2.34 -12.55 -1.48
N ARG A 61 2.21 -12.94 -2.76
CA ARG A 61 2.73 -12.14 -3.90
C ARG A 61 2.18 -10.71 -3.94
N HIS A 62 0.92 -10.51 -3.58
CA HIS A 62 0.29 -9.17 -3.58
C HIS A 62 0.68 -8.38 -2.33
N LEU A 63 0.85 -9.04 -1.19
CA LEU A 63 1.36 -8.39 0.03
C LEU A 63 2.81 -7.93 -0.16
N THR A 64 3.64 -8.77 -0.78
CA THR A 64 5.03 -8.44 -1.14
C THR A 64 5.05 -7.23 -2.08
N ALA A 65 4.21 -7.26 -3.11
CA ALA A 65 4.07 -6.16 -4.06
C ALA A 65 3.63 -4.84 -3.41
N LEU A 66 2.77 -4.88 -2.39
CA LEU A 66 2.40 -3.70 -1.60
C LEU A 66 3.58 -3.16 -0.79
N GLU A 67 4.37 -4.02 -0.13
CA GLU A 67 5.53 -3.57 0.66
C GLU A 67 6.65 -2.97 -0.21
N GLU A 68 6.73 -3.38 -1.47
CA GLU A 68 7.76 -2.93 -2.42
C GLU A 68 7.27 -1.84 -3.37
N ALA A 69 6.03 -1.36 -3.22
CA ALA A 69 5.39 -0.40 -4.14
C ALA A 69 5.45 -0.84 -5.62
N ARG A 70 5.27 -2.14 -5.89
CA ARG A 70 5.31 -2.74 -7.23
C ARG A 70 3.91 -3.19 -7.66
N PHE A 71 3.10 -2.28 -8.20
CA PHE A 71 1.71 -2.60 -8.54
C PHE A 71 1.53 -3.28 -9.90
N ASP A 72 2.62 -3.66 -10.55
CA ASP A 72 2.62 -4.21 -11.90
C ASP A 72 1.82 -5.51 -12.06
N GLY A 73 1.74 -6.31 -10.99
CA GLY A 73 1.01 -7.58 -10.97
C GLY A 73 -0.48 -7.47 -10.66
N PHE A 74 -1.02 -6.25 -10.53
CA PHE A 74 -2.43 -6.01 -10.24
C PHE A 74 -3.19 -5.67 -11.53
N ALA A 75 -4.39 -6.23 -11.68
CA ALA A 75 -5.22 -6.02 -12.87
C ALA A 75 -5.83 -4.60 -12.94
N ALA A 76 -5.99 -3.92 -11.80
CA ALA A 76 -6.59 -2.60 -11.72
C ALA A 76 -6.20 -1.88 -10.41
N PRO A 77 -6.20 -0.52 -10.41
CA PRO A 77 -5.94 0.30 -9.22
C PRO A 77 -6.79 -0.07 -8.01
N VAL A 78 -8.06 -0.42 -8.23
CA VAL A 78 -9.02 -0.76 -7.17
C VAL A 78 -8.55 -1.94 -6.31
N TYR A 79 -7.82 -2.89 -6.90
CA TYR A 79 -7.29 -4.03 -6.16
C TYR A 79 -6.13 -3.64 -5.24
N VAL A 80 -5.26 -2.73 -5.68
CA VAL A 80 -4.18 -2.19 -4.84
C VAL A 80 -4.77 -1.51 -3.61
N MET A 81 -5.73 -0.60 -3.83
CA MET A 81 -6.39 0.14 -2.76
C MET A 81 -7.14 -0.77 -1.79
N GLY A 82 -7.88 -1.76 -2.31
CA GLY A 82 -8.62 -2.72 -1.49
C GLY A 82 -7.70 -3.59 -0.63
N PHE A 83 -6.63 -4.12 -1.23
CA PHE A 83 -5.69 -4.98 -0.52
C PHE A 83 -4.85 -4.22 0.50
N ALA A 84 -4.41 -3.00 0.18
CA ALA A 84 -3.68 -2.15 1.11
C ALA A 84 -4.51 -1.79 2.34
N ARG A 85 -5.80 -1.46 2.18
CA ARG A 85 -6.70 -1.18 3.31
C ARG A 85 -6.92 -2.41 4.19
N ASN A 86 -7.06 -3.58 3.59
CA ASN A 86 -7.24 -4.83 4.35
C ASN A 86 -5.95 -5.21 5.10
N TYR A 87 -4.79 -5.05 4.46
CA TYR A 87 -3.49 -5.22 5.11
C TYR A 87 -3.31 -4.22 6.25
N ALA A 88 -3.53 -2.93 6.00
CA ALA A 88 -3.44 -1.88 7.03
C ALA A 88 -4.31 -2.19 8.26
N ARG A 89 -5.54 -2.68 8.04
CA ARG A 89 -6.41 -3.13 9.14
C ARG A 89 -5.77 -4.26 9.95
N ALA A 90 -5.22 -5.29 9.30
CA ALA A 90 -4.60 -6.44 9.97
C ALA A 90 -3.40 -6.01 10.83
N VAL A 91 -2.63 -5.01 10.37
CA VAL A 91 -1.43 -4.54 11.08
C VAL A 91 -1.61 -3.25 11.90
N GLY A 92 -2.85 -2.82 12.12
CA GLY A 92 -3.16 -1.65 12.95
C GLY A 92 -2.79 -0.29 12.36
N VAL A 93 -2.59 -0.19 11.04
CA VAL A 93 -2.36 1.06 10.32
C VAL A 93 -3.68 1.69 9.88
N SER A 94 -3.76 3.03 9.88
CA SER A 94 -4.95 3.75 9.41
C SER A 94 -5.24 3.48 7.93
N ARG A 95 -6.48 3.07 7.63
CA ARG A 95 -6.94 2.79 6.26
C ARG A 95 -7.06 4.05 5.40
N ASP A 96 -7.37 5.18 6.02
CA ASP A 96 -7.52 6.44 5.31
C ASP A 96 -6.13 6.98 4.96
N TRP A 97 -5.22 6.95 5.93
CA TRP A 97 -3.83 7.34 5.73
C TRP A 97 -3.13 6.50 4.65
N ILE A 98 -3.28 5.17 4.67
CA ILE A 98 -2.67 4.32 3.63
C ILE A 98 -3.28 4.59 2.24
N SER A 99 -4.56 4.96 2.19
CA SER A 99 -5.22 5.32 0.92
C SER A 99 -4.69 6.65 0.38
N ASP A 100 -4.39 7.59 1.26
CA ASP A 100 -3.84 8.89 0.85
C ASP A 100 -2.39 8.77 0.39
N CYS A 101 -1.55 7.95 1.05
CA CYS A 101 -0.20 7.66 0.56
C CYS A 101 -0.20 7.01 -0.83
N LEU A 102 -1.09 6.04 -1.06
CA LEU A 102 -1.11 5.26 -2.31
C LEU A 102 -1.68 6.01 -3.51
N ARG A 103 -2.41 7.12 -3.31
CA ARG A 103 -3.16 7.78 -4.39
C ARG A 103 -2.25 8.14 -5.56
N ASP A 104 -1.17 8.86 -5.27
CA ASP A 104 -0.26 9.38 -6.29
C ASP A 104 0.64 8.27 -6.87
N GLU A 105 1.06 7.30 -6.05
CA GLU A 105 1.89 6.15 -6.49
C GLU A 105 1.12 5.26 -7.49
N VAL A 106 -0.14 4.96 -7.18
CA VAL A 106 -1.02 4.14 -8.03
C VAL A 106 -1.36 4.91 -9.30
N GLU A 107 -1.66 6.20 -9.22
CA GLU A 107 -1.89 7.02 -10.41
C GLU A 107 -0.66 7.08 -11.31
N ALA A 108 0.54 7.26 -10.74
CA ALA A 108 1.78 7.28 -11.50
C ALA A 108 2.03 5.95 -12.23
N GLN A 109 1.78 4.80 -11.60
CA GLN A 109 2.07 3.49 -12.20
C GLN A 109 0.97 3.02 -13.18
N PHE A 110 -0.31 3.23 -12.87
CA PHE A 110 -1.41 2.82 -13.75
C PHE A 110 -1.74 3.85 -14.83
N GLY A 111 -1.49 5.14 -14.60
CA GLY A 111 -1.59 6.17 -15.62
C GLY A 111 -0.65 5.93 -16.80
N GLN A 112 0.53 5.35 -16.53
CA GLN A 112 1.46 4.89 -17.57
C GLN A 112 0.92 3.68 -18.37
N ARG A 113 0.02 2.88 -17.78
CA ARG A 113 -0.59 1.70 -18.42
C ARG A 113 -1.89 2.01 -19.16
N HIS A 114 -2.54 3.12 -18.83
CA HIS A 114 -3.88 3.46 -19.33
C HIS A 114 -3.90 4.10 -20.73
N ARG A 115 -3.12 3.54 -21.67
CA ARG A 115 -3.35 3.75 -23.11
C ARG A 115 -3.98 2.55 -23.82
N PHE A 116 -3.92 1.33 -23.29
CA PHE A 116 -4.47 0.16 -23.96
C PHE A 116 -4.81 -0.97 -22.97
N ASP A 117 -6.09 -1.26 -22.71
CA ASP A 117 -6.59 -2.66 -22.72
C ASP A 117 -8.08 -2.89 -22.41
N LEU A 118 -8.87 -1.86 -22.14
CA LEU A 118 -10.32 -2.00 -22.19
C LEU A 118 -10.84 -0.97 -23.17
N GLY A 119 -11.49 -1.42 -24.24
CA GLY A 119 -12.16 -0.58 -25.24
C GLY A 119 -13.32 0.22 -24.66
N TRP A 120 -13.01 1.08 -23.70
CA TRP A 120 -13.89 2.06 -23.09
C TRP A 120 -13.42 3.44 -23.55
N SER A 121 -13.96 3.89 -24.68
CA SER A 121 -13.96 5.30 -25.01
C SER A 121 -15.02 5.98 -24.15
N ALA A 122 -14.65 7.01 -23.39
CA ALA A 122 -15.61 7.88 -22.68
C ALA A 122 -16.51 8.71 -23.63
N GLU A 123 -16.41 8.48 -24.94
CA GLU A 123 -17.33 8.99 -25.96
C GLU A 123 -18.27 7.86 -26.38
N GLY A 124 -19.27 7.59 -25.53
CA GLY A 124 -20.39 6.72 -25.86
C GLY A 124 -21.28 7.37 -26.92
N THR A 125 -20.90 7.27 -28.19
CA THR A 125 -21.86 7.36 -29.29
C THR A 125 -22.43 5.97 -29.53
N ALA A 126 -23.76 5.93 -29.51
CA ALA A 126 -24.55 4.73 -29.68
C ALA A 126 -24.23 4.02 -31.01
N GLN A 127 -23.95 2.72 -30.95
CA GLN A 127 -24.65 1.71 -31.76
C GLN A 127 -24.28 0.31 -31.26
N SER A 128 -25.19 -0.32 -30.51
CA SER A 128 -25.12 -1.77 -30.29
C SER A 128 -25.61 -2.49 -31.55
N PRO A 129 -24.82 -3.38 -32.19
CA PRO A 129 -25.33 -4.17 -33.31
C PRO A 129 -26.32 -5.20 -32.77
N ARG A 130 -27.59 -5.06 -33.19
CA ARG A 130 -28.63 -6.06 -32.94
C ARG A 130 -28.16 -7.41 -33.47
N GLY A 131 -27.94 -8.37 -32.58
CA GLY A 131 -27.47 -9.69 -32.97
C GLY A 131 -27.32 -10.73 -31.86
N TRP A 132 -27.80 -10.45 -30.65
CA TRP A 132 -27.88 -11.47 -29.58
C TRP A 132 -29.35 -11.83 -29.39
N ARG A 133 -29.76 -12.79 -30.23
CA ARG A 133 -31.05 -13.52 -30.33
C ARG A 133 -32.35 -12.74 -30.17
#